data_AF-A0A2J8KX52-F1
#
_entry.id   AF-A0A2J8KX52-F1
#
_cell.length_a   1.000
_cell.length_b   1.000
_cell.length_c   1.000
_cell.angle_alpha   90.00
_cell.angle_beta   90.00
_cell.angle_gamma   90.00
#
_symmetry.space_group_name_H-M   'P 1'
#
loop_
_entity.id
_entity.type
_entity.pdbx_description
1 polymer ?
#
loop_
_entity_poly.entity_id
_entity_poly.type
_entity_poly.pdbx_seq_one_letter_code
_entity_poly.pdbx_strand_id
1 'polypeptide(L)'
;NRGVVSRGWRPGWRRPGRGSPKDRLPPAPRKRALVSVGVAERAVHETPTLTHETFKALKPGLSAYADDVEKSAQGIQELLDVAKQDIPFDFWKATPLVLKATAGLRLLPGEKAQKLLQKVKEVFKASPFLVGDDCVSIMNGTDEGVSAWITINFLTGSLKTPGGSSVGMLDLGGGSTQIAFLPRVEGTLQASPPGYLTALRMFNRTYKLYSYSYLGLGLMSARLAILGGVEGQPAKDGKELVSPCLSPSFKGEWEHAEVTYRVSGQKAVASLHELCAARVSEVLQNRVHRTEEVKHVDFYAFSYYYDLAAGVG
;
A
#
# COMPACT_ATOMS: atom_id res chain seq x y z
N ASN A 1 0.77 34.28 -27.33
CA ASN A 1 0.34 35.64 -26.95
C ASN A 1 -0.74 35.52 -25.88
N ARG A 2 -0.58 36.26 -24.77
CA ARG A 2 -1.31 36.21 -23.48
C ARG A 2 -0.80 35.17 -22.47
N GLY A 3 -0.03 35.66 -21.51
CA GLY A 3 0.36 34.92 -20.31
C GLY A 3 -0.72 34.96 -19.24
N VAL A 4 -0.54 34.13 -18.21
CA VAL A 4 -1.17 34.27 -16.90
C VAL A 4 -0.14 33.94 -15.83
N VAL A 5 -0.17 34.78 -14.79
CA VAL A 5 0.77 34.94 -13.69
C VAL A 5 0.28 34.16 -12.46
N SER A 6 1.21 33.94 -11.52
CA SER A 6 0.98 33.74 -10.07
C SER A 6 0.72 32.30 -9.62
N ARG A 7 1.18 31.83 -8.45
CA ARG A 7 1.77 32.48 -7.26
C ARG A 7 2.48 31.38 -6.48
N GLY A 8 3.70 31.64 -6.01
CA GLY A 8 4.36 30.78 -5.04
C GLY A 8 3.56 30.76 -3.72
N TRP A 9 3.29 29.56 -3.21
CA TRP A 9 2.74 29.38 -1.87
C TRP A 9 3.73 28.53 -1.06
N ARG A 10 4.40 29.17 -0.11
CA ARG A 10 5.14 28.48 0.96
C ARG A 10 4.13 28.11 2.04
N PRO A 11 4.00 26.84 2.46
CA PRO A 11 3.27 26.52 3.67
C PRO A 11 4.19 26.77 4.87
N GLY A 12 3.98 27.90 5.56
CA GLY A 12 4.50 28.13 6.90
C GLY A 12 3.77 27.25 7.90
N TRP A 13 4.44 26.24 8.44
CA TRP A 13 3.94 25.44 9.55
C TRP A 13 4.20 26.16 10.88
N ARG A 14 3.15 26.74 11.47
CA ARG A 14 3.16 27.08 12.91
C ARG A 14 2.91 25.79 13.71
N ARG A 15 3.82 25.53 14.65
CA ARG A 15 3.73 24.43 15.64
C ARG A 15 2.53 24.62 16.58
N PRO A 16 1.68 23.60 16.79
CA PRO A 16 0.94 23.45 18.04
C PRO A 16 1.84 22.76 19.10
N GLY A 17 1.62 23.11 20.36
CA GLY A 17 2.52 22.86 21.49
C GLY A 17 2.76 21.39 21.85
N ARG A 18 3.88 21.17 22.55
CA ARG A 18 4.31 19.88 23.10
C ARG A 18 3.34 19.44 24.20
N GLY A 19 2.63 18.35 23.95
CA GLY A 19 2.03 17.48 24.96
C GLY A 19 2.50 16.05 24.69
N SER A 20 3.14 15.43 25.69
CA SER A 20 3.78 14.11 25.61
C SER A 20 2.76 12.98 25.36
N PRO A 21 2.96 12.10 24.35
CA PRO A 21 2.24 10.83 24.26
C PRO A 21 3.21 9.66 24.53
N LYS A 22 3.53 9.38 25.79
CA LYS A 22 4.44 8.25 26.12
C LYS A 22 3.74 6.92 26.42
N ASP A 23 2.42 6.90 26.61
CA ASP A 23 1.73 5.72 27.17
C ASP A 23 0.65 5.10 26.28
N ARG A 24 0.64 5.38 24.97
CA ARG A 24 -0.28 4.69 24.04
C ARG A 24 0.48 4.13 22.85
N LEU A 25 0.27 2.84 22.59
CA LEU A 25 0.56 2.25 21.29
C LEU A 25 -0.15 3.11 20.24
N PRO A 26 0.55 3.58 19.18
CA PRO A 26 -0.13 4.33 18.14
C PRO A 26 -1.27 3.46 17.59
N PRO A 27 -2.50 4.00 17.47
CA PRO A 27 -3.61 3.25 16.89
C PRO A 27 -3.20 2.76 15.52
N ALA A 28 -3.76 1.63 15.07
CA ALA A 28 -3.51 1.14 13.72
C ALA A 28 -3.73 2.31 12.72
N PRO A 29 -2.71 2.73 11.95
CA PRO A 29 -2.85 3.81 11.01
C PRO A 29 -3.92 3.40 9.99
N ARG A 30 -4.98 4.19 9.94
CA ARG A 30 -6.21 3.85 9.21
C ARG A 30 -5.91 3.86 7.71
N LYS A 31 -6.31 2.78 7.04
CA LYS A 31 -6.14 2.50 5.60
C LYS A 31 -6.57 3.74 4.78
N ARG A 32 -5.83 4.07 3.71
CA ARG A 32 -6.16 5.20 2.81
C ARG A 32 -6.91 4.67 1.58
N ALA A 33 -7.96 5.35 1.14
CA ALA A 33 -8.50 5.19 -0.21
C ALA A 33 -7.81 6.22 -1.12
N LEU A 34 -7.41 5.80 -2.32
CA LEU A 34 -6.61 6.57 -3.27
C LEU A 34 -7.37 6.67 -4.59
N VAL A 35 -7.49 7.89 -5.13
CA VAL A 35 -7.84 8.12 -6.53
C VAL A 35 -6.72 8.96 -7.13
N SER A 36 -6.13 8.46 -8.20
CA SER A 36 -5.19 9.20 -9.05
C SER A 36 -5.80 9.26 -10.44
N VAL A 37 -5.88 10.46 -10.99
CA VAL A 37 -6.27 10.71 -12.38
C VAL A 37 -5.01 11.12 -13.11
N GLY A 38 -4.64 10.36 -14.14
CA GLY A 38 -3.52 10.69 -15.04
C GLY A 38 -4.01 10.80 -16.47
N VAL A 39 -3.64 11.89 -17.15
CA VAL A 39 -3.84 12.05 -18.59
C VAL A 39 -2.53 11.70 -19.29
N ALA A 40 -2.55 10.65 -20.12
CA ALA A 40 -1.43 10.23 -20.93
C ALA A 40 -1.72 10.51 -22.41
N GLU A 41 -0.85 11.28 -23.08
CA GLU A 41 -0.93 11.45 -24.54
C GLU A 41 -0.42 10.18 -25.25
N ARG A 42 -1.16 9.75 -26.29
CA ARG A 42 -0.85 8.55 -27.07
C ARG A 42 -0.08 8.91 -28.34
N ALA A 43 1.20 8.53 -28.38
CA ALA A 43 1.88 8.16 -29.62
C ALA A 43 2.12 6.64 -29.58
N VAL A 44 1.70 5.91 -30.62
CA VAL A 44 1.54 4.44 -30.64
C VAL A 44 2.84 3.64 -30.44
N HIS A 45 4.00 4.32 -30.37
CA HIS A 45 5.32 3.70 -30.26
C HIS A 45 6.23 4.29 -29.18
N GLU A 46 5.77 5.26 -28.39
CA GLU A 46 6.60 5.95 -27.40
C GLU A 46 6.10 5.71 -25.97
N THR A 47 7.02 5.72 -25.01
CA THR A 47 6.67 5.74 -23.59
C THR A 47 5.90 7.03 -23.31
N PRO A 48 4.69 6.97 -22.71
CA PRO A 48 3.91 8.16 -22.42
C PRO A 48 4.66 9.10 -21.47
N THR A 49 4.21 10.34 -21.41
CA THR A 49 4.68 11.32 -20.41
C THR A 49 3.53 11.66 -19.48
N LEU A 50 3.85 11.88 -18.20
CA LEU A 50 2.88 12.41 -17.24
C LEU A 50 2.72 13.90 -17.50
N THR A 51 1.53 14.30 -17.95
CA THR A 51 1.22 15.71 -18.22
C THR A 51 0.70 16.43 -16.98
N HIS A 52 -0.20 15.77 -16.25
CA HIS A 52 -0.87 16.31 -15.07
C HIS A 52 -1.33 15.18 -14.15
N GLU A 53 -1.36 15.45 -12.85
CA GLU A 53 -1.94 14.56 -11.84
C GLU A 53 -2.72 15.37 -10.80
N THR A 54 -3.86 14.82 -10.36
CA THR A 54 -4.62 15.32 -9.21
C THR A 54 -4.75 14.21 -8.19
N PHE A 55 -4.48 14.55 -6.93
CA PHE A 55 -4.45 13.60 -5.83
C PHE A 55 -5.34 14.03 -4.66
N LYS A 56 -6.24 13.12 -4.25
CA LYS A 56 -7.01 13.22 -3.01
C LYS A 56 -7.06 11.86 -2.34
N ALA A 57 -6.87 11.86 -1.03
CA ALA A 57 -7.02 10.67 -0.21
C ALA A 57 -7.99 10.93 0.94
N LEU A 58 -8.83 9.94 1.24
CA LEU A 58 -9.78 9.98 2.34
C LEU A 58 -9.41 8.98 3.44
N LYS A 59 -9.88 9.30 4.64
CA LYS A 59 -9.80 8.44 5.82
C LYS A 59 -11.18 8.40 6.50
N PRO A 60 -11.63 7.23 7.00
CA PRO A 60 -10.98 5.91 6.88
C PRO A 60 -11.12 5.31 5.47
N GLY A 61 -10.29 4.32 5.16
CA GLY A 61 -10.34 3.60 3.88
C GLY A 61 -11.49 2.60 3.80
N LEU A 62 -11.68 2.02 2.61
CA LEU A 62 -12.89 1.26 2.24
C LEU A 62 -13.24 0.11 3.21
N SER A 63 -12.25 -0.59 3.76
CA SER A 63 -12.51 -1.72 4.66
C SER A 63 -13.13 -1.32 5.99
N ALA A 64 -13.10 -0.04 6.39
CA ALA A 64 -13.72 0.42 7.62
C ALA A 64 -15.26 0.50 7.53
N TYR A 65 -15.79 0.36 6.32
CA TYR A 65 -17.23 0.34 6.05
C TYR A 65 -17.75 -1.08 5.81
N ALA A 66 -16.99 -2.11 6.21
CA ALA A 66 -17.32 -3.50 5.94
C ALA A 66 -18.63 -3.95 6.61
N ASP A 67 -19.02 -3.31 7.71
CA ASP A 67 -20.29 -3.52 8.42
C ASP A 67 -21.42 -2.55 8.02
N ASP A 68 -21.09 -1.48 7.30
CA ASP A 68 -22.03 -0.47 6.84
C ASP A 68 -21.65 0.02 5.44
N VAL A 69 -21.94 -0.85 4.46
CA VAL A 69 -21.53 -0.70 3.06
C VAL A 69 -22.08 0.59 2.45
N GLU A 70 -23.26 1.04 2.85
CA GLU A 70 -23.88 2.26 2.33
C GLU A 70 -23.05 3.51 2.63
N LYS A 71 -22.43 3.59 3.81
CA LYS A 71 -21.53 4.71 4.17
C LYS A 71 -20.30 4.81 3.28
N SER A 72 -19.91 3.73 2.58
CA SER A 72 -18.76 3.79 1.67
C SER A 72 -19.00 4.67 0.45
N ALA A 73 -20.26 4.81 0.01
CA ALA A 73 -20.59 5.52 -1.23
C ALA A 73 -20.24 7.01 -1.17
N GLN A 74 -20.46 7.66 -0.01
CA GLN A 74 -20.18 9.08 0.16
C GLN A 74 -18.70 9.41 -0.08
N GLY A 75 -17.79 8.60 0.47
CA GLY A 75 -16.36 8.80 0.28
C GLY A 75 -15.93 8.60 -1.18
N ILE A 76 -16.52 7.62 -1.87
CA ILE A 76 -16.26 7.42 -3.30
C ILE A 76 -16.79 8.60 -4.12
N GLN A 77 -17.98 9.11 -3.78
CA GLN A 77 -18.56 10.27 -4.47
C GLN A 77 -17.70 11.53 -4.31
N GLU A 78 -17.17 11.80 -3.11
CA GLU A 78 -16.24 12.92 -2.89
C GLU A 78 -15.00 12.82 -3.79
N LEU A 79 -14.44 11.62 -3.96
CA LEU A 79 -13.29 11.41 -4.84
C LEU A 79 -13.64 11.58 -6.33
N LEU A 80 -14.84 11.15 -6.74
CA LEU A 80 -15.32 11.36 -8.10
C LEU A 80 -15.58 12.84 -8.40
N ASP A 81 -16.03 13.61 -7.41
CA ASP A 81 -16.26 15.03 -7.60
C ASP A 81 -14.96 15.82 -7.73
N VAL A 82 -13.89 15.40 -7.05
CA VAL A 82 -12.53 15.91 -7.31
C VAL A 82 -12.09 15.60 -8.75
N ALA A 83 -12.31 14.37 -9.24
CA ALA A 83 -11.97 14.01 -10.62
C ALA A 83 -12.75 14.84 -11.65
N LYS A 84 -14.04 15.11 -11.42
CA LYS A 84 -14.88 15.95 -12.29
C LYS A 84 -14.42 17.41 -12.34
N GLN A 85 -13.87 17.93 -11.24
CA GLN A 85 -13.36 19.30 -11.20
C GLN A 85 -12.07 19.47 -12.02
N ASP A 86 -11.27 18.41 -12.12
CA ASP A 86 -9.98 18.43 -12.79
C ASP A 86 -10.07 18.05 -14.28
N ILE A 87 -10.86 17.04 -14.62
CA ILE A 87 -11.02 16.55 -15.99
C ILE A 87 -12.05 17.41 -16.72
N PRO A 88 -11.73 17.98 -17.91
CA PRO A 88 -12.72 18.73 -18.68
C PRO A 88 -13.91 17.85 -19.08
N PHE A 89 -15.11 18.44 -19.07
CA PHE A 89 -16.38 17.75 -19.29
C PHE A 89 -16.39 16.84 -20.53
N ASP A 90 -15.83 17.31 -21.65
CA ASP A 90 -15.80 16.58 -22.92
C ASP A 90 -15.00 15.27 -22.85
N PHE A 91 -14.10 15.13 -21.88
CA PHE A 91 -13.28 13.93 -21.69
C PHE A 91 -13.88 12.92 -20.71
N TRP A 92 -14.92 13.27 -19.93
CA TRP A 92 -15.45 12.39 -18.89
C TRP A 92 -15.78 10.98 -19.43
N LYS A 93 -16.52 10.91 -20.54
CA LYS A 93 -16.91 9.63 -21.16
C LYS A 93 -15.74 8.82 -21.74
N ALA A 94 -14.58 9.43 -21.93
CA ALA A 94 -13.38 8.79 -22.46
C ALA A 94 -12.37 8.43 -21.36
N THR A 95 -12.50 8.99 -20.15
CA THR A 95 -11.59 8.73 -19.03
C THR A 95 -11.95 7.43 -18.30
N PRO A 96 -11.09 6.40 -18.33
CA PRO A 96 -11.34 5.16 -17.62
C PRO A 96 -11.32 5.37 -16.10
N LEU A 97 -12.33 4.85 -15.42
CA LEU A 97 -12.42 4.87 -13.98
C LEU A 97 -12.07 3.48 -13.42
N VAL A 98 -11.04 3.44 -12.55
CA VAL A 98 -10.54 2.19 -11.98
C VAL A 98 -10.28 2.35 -10.48
N LEU A 99 -10.77 1.40 -9.67
CA LEU A 99 -10.46 1.23 -8.26
C LEU A 99 -9.92 -0.17 -8.03
N LYS A 100 -8.72 -0.23 -7.45
CA LYS A 100 -8.05 -1.48 -7.13
C LYS A 100 -7.82 -1.54 -5.62
N ALA A 101 -8.58 -2.39 -4.94
CA ALA A 101 -8.43 -2.58 -3.50
C ALA A 101 -7.25 -3.50 -3.18
N THR A 102 -6.52 -3.23 -2.10
CA THR A 102 -5.29 -3.96 -1.74
C THR A 102 -5.53 -4.94 -0.57
N ALA A 103 -4.47 -5.36 0.12
CA ALA A 103 -4.51 -6.35 1.20
C ALA A 103 -5.55 -6.05 2.29
N GLY A 104 -5.88 -4.78 2.51
CA GLY A 104 -6.89 -4.39 3.49
C GLY A 104 -8.29 -4.95 3.24
N LEU A 105 -8.69 -5.17 1.98
CA LEU A 105 -9.94 -5.86 1.62
C LEU A 105 -9.73 -7.38 1.50
N ARG A 106 -8.54 -7.85 1.10
CA ARG A 106 -8.20 -9.29 1.02
C ARG A 106 -8.37 -10.01 2.36
N LEU A 107 -8.15 -9.28 3.46
CA LEU A 107 -8.21 -9.80 4.83
C LEU A 107 -9.62 -9.75 5.45
N LEU A 108 -10.63 -9.19 4.77
CA LEU A 108 -11.99 -9.15 5.30
C LEU A 108 -12.63 -10.55 5.26
N PRO A 109 -13.39 -10.94 6.30
CA PRO A 109 -14.06 -12.22 6.34
C PRO A 109 -15.33 -12.27 5.47
N GLY A 110 -15.69 -13.47 5.01
CA GLY A 110 -16.95 -13.75 4.33
C GLY A 110 -17.14 -12.95 3.03
N GLU A 111 -18.35 -12.44 2.82
CA GLU A 111 -18.73 -11.69 1.61
C GLU A 111 -18.57 -10.16 1.76
N LYS A 112 -17.99 -9.68 2.88
CA LYS A 112 -17.92 -8.24 3.17
C LYS A 112 -17.18 -7.48 2.06
N ALA A 113 -16.08 -8.05 1.55
CA ALA A 113 -15.30 -7.44 0.48
C ALA A 113 -16.12 -7.34 -0.83
N GLN A 114 -16.83 -8.39 -1.20
CA GLN A 114 -17.65 -8.45 -2.42
C GLN A 114 -18.78 -7.42 -2.37
N LYS A 115 -19.47 -7.31 -1.22
CA LYS A 115 -20.53 -6.31 -1.01
C LYS A 115 -20.00 -4.87 -1.14
N LEU A 116 -18.84 -4.58 -0.55
CA LEU A 116 -18.17 -3.29 -0.70
C LEU A 116 -17.82 -2.99 -2.16
N LEU A 117 -17.19 -3.93 -2.87
CA LEU A 117 -16.81 -3.74 -4.27
C LEU A 117 -18.04 -3.55 -5.17
N GLN A 118 -19.11 -4.29 -4.91
CA GLN A 118 -20.37 -4.14 -5.63
C GLN A 118 -20.96 -2.74 -5.43
N LYS A 119 -20.95 -2.23 -4.20
CA LYS A 119 -21.40 -0.86 -3.93
C LYS A 119 -20.55 0.18 -4.67
N VAL A 120 -19.23 0.02 -4.69
CA VAL A 120 -18.33 0.90 -5.46
C VAL A 120 -18.66 0.83 -6.96
N LYS A 121 -18.92 -0.37 -7.51
CA LYS A 121 -19.33 -0.54 -8.92
C LYS A 121 -20.62 0.20 -9.23
N GLU A 122 -21.60 0.19 -8.34
CA GLU A 122 -22.84 0.94 -8.50
C GLU A 122 -22.59 2.45 -8.57
N VAL A 123 -21.78 2.98 -7.65
CA VAL A 123 -21.38 4.39 -7.65
C VAL A 123 -20.61 4.75 -8.93
N PHE A 124 -19.73 3.88 -9.40
CA PHE A 124 -18.98 4.07 -10.64
C PHE A 124 -19.91 4.11 -11.85
N LYS A 125 -20.86 3.17 -11.97
CA LYS A 125 -21.84 3.11 -13.07
C LYS A 125 -22.77 4.33 -13.11
N ALA A 126 -23.04 4.94 -11.96
CA ALA A 126 -23.82 6.19 -11.88
C ALA A 126 -22.99 7.44 -12.24
N SER A 127 -21.67 7.32 -12.37
CA SER A 127 -20.77 8.42 -12.73
C SER A 127 -20.73 8.63 -14.26
N PRO A 128 -20.30 9.81 -14.74
CA PRO A 128 -20.18 10.09 -16.17
C PRO A 128 -18.91 9.52 -16.81
N PHE A 129 -18.06 8.84 -16.03
CA PHE A 129 -16.77 8.32 -16.49
C PHE A 129 -16.90 6.98 -17.24
N LEU A 130 -15.85 6.60 -17.98
CA LEU A 130 -15.81 5.31 -18.67
C LEU A 130 -15.59 4.18 -17.66
N VAL A 131 -16.59 3.30 -17.52
CA VAL A 131 -16.56 2.16 -16.59
C VAL A 131 -16.43 0.86 -17.39
N GLY A 132 -15.26 0.21 -17.31
CA GLY A 132 -15.04 -1.13 -17.88
C GLY A 132 -15.43 -2.27 -16.92
N ASP A 133 -15.41 -3.51 -17.40
CA ASP A 133 -15.83 -4.67 -16.60
C ASP A 133 -14.95 -4.94 -15.36
N ASP A 134 -13.63 -4.69 -15.48
CA ASP A 134 -12.65 -4.79 -14.39
C ASP A 134 -12.34 -3.43 -13.73
N CYS A 135 -13.29 -2.49 -13.79
CA CYS A 135 -13.15 -1.16 -13.16
C CYS A 135 -12.97 -1.23 -11.64
N VAL A 136 -13.52 -2.25 -10.98
CA VAL A 136 -13.46 -2.39 -9.52
C VAL A 136 -13.14 -3.84 -9.19
N SER A 137 -11.96 -4.06 -8.61
CA SER A 137 -11.54 -5.38 -8.17
C SER A 137 -10.52 -5.30 -7.05
N ILE A 138 -10.25 -6.44 -6.43
CA ILE A 138 -9.14 -6.60 -5.50
C ILE A 138 -7.90 -6.89 -6.34
N MET A 139 -6.91 -6.02 -6.27
CA MET A 139 -5.62 -6.24 -6.91
C MET A 139 -4.95 -7.47 -6.30
N ASN A 140 -4.31 -8.32 -7.09
CA ASN A 140 -3.39 -9.31 -6.54
C ASN A 140 -2.16 -8.59 -5.96
N GLY A 141 -1.53 -9.13 -4.92
CA GLY A 141 -0.33 -8.53 -4.34
C GLY A 141 0.85 -8.47 -5.31
N THR A 142 0.97 -9.44 -6.23
CA THR A 142 1.98 -9.39 -7.30
C THR A 142 1.72 -8.22 -8.25
N ASP A 143 0.47 -8.00 -8.67
CA ASP A 143 0.11 -6.88 -9.55
C ASP A 143 0.32 -5.53 -8.88
N GLU A 144 0.13 -5.45 -7.56
CA GLU A 144 0.43 -4.27 -6.75
C GLU A 144 1.93 -3.92 -6.81
N GLY A 145 2.80 -4.92 -6.63
CA GLY A 145 4.25 -4.75 -6.79
C GLY A 145 4.66 -4.40 -8.22
N VAL A 146 4.09 -5.05 -9.23
CA VAL A 146 4.36 -4.74 -10.64
C VAL A 146 3.93 -3.31 -10.99
N SER A 147 2.74 -2.88 -10.55
CA SER A 147 2.23 -1.53 -10.81
C SER A 147 3.10 -0.45 -10.17
N ALA A 148 3.56 -0.69 -8.93
CA ALA A 148 4.47 0.21 -8.26
C ALA A 148 5.87 0.24 -8.90
N TRP A 149 6.39 -0.91 -9.36
CA TRP A 149 7.64 -0.96 -10.13
C TRP A 149 7.54 -0.14 -11.42
N ILE A 150 6.44 -0.29 -12.17
CA ILE A 150 6.15 0.48 -13.38
C ILE A 150 6.13 1.97 -13.04
N THR A 151 5.41 2.35 -11.98
CA THR A 151 5.28 3.75 -11.55
C THR A 151 6.64 4.39 -11.28
N ILE A 152 7.48 3.75 -10.48
CA ILE A 152 8.81 4.29 -10.16
C ILE A 152 9.66 4.41 -11.42
N ASN A 153 9.77 3.33 -12.20
CA ASN A 153 10.64 3.33 -13.38
C ASN A 153 10.11 4.23 -14.51
N PHE A 154 8.82 4.53 -14.52
CA PHE A 154 8.21 5.54 -15.38
C PHE A 154 8.61 6.95 -14.92
N LEU A 155 8.44 7.26 -13.63
CA LEU A 155 8.74 8.58 -13.06
C LEU A 155 10.24 8.90 -13.07
N THR A 156 11.12 7.90 -12.87
CA THR A 156 12.57 8.07 -12.96
C THR A 156 13.09 8.07 -14.40
N GLY A 157 12.22 7.86 -15.39
CA GLY A 157 12.57 7.83 -16.81
C GLY A 157 13.28 6.54 -17.27
N SER A 158 13.48 5.56 -16.38
CA SER A 158 14.15 4.28 -16.70
C SER A 158 13.43 3.46 -17.78
N LEU A 159 12.12 3.67 -17.99
CA LEU A 159 11.35 2.98 -19.04
C LEU A 159 11.50 3.62 -20.45
N LYS A 160 12.04 4.84 -20.56
CA LYS A 160 12.12 5.56 -21.84
C LYS A 160 13.14 4.95 -22.80
N THR A 161 14.31 4.55 -22.31
CA THR A 161 15.42 4.06 -23.15
C THR A 161 15.54 2.53 -23.10
N PRO A 162 15.80 1.86 -24.24
CA PRO A 162 16.18 0.45 -24.26
C PRO A 162 17.47 0.24 -23.47
N GLY A 163 17.51 -0.76 -22.58
CA GLY A 163 18.70 -1.04 -21.76
C GLY A 163 18.96 -0.05 -20.62
N GLY A 164 18.05 0.90 -20.35
CA GLY A 164 18.15 1.78 -19.20
C GLY A 164 18.19 1.01 -17.88
N SER A 165 18.98 1.50 -16.92
CA SER A 165 19.03 0.92 -15.58
C SER A 165 17.70 1.14 -14.87
N SER A 166 16.95 0.06 -14.65
CA SER A 166 15.77 0.08 -13.80
C SER A 166 16.13 -0.12 -12.34
N VAL A 167 15.37 0.50 -11.46
CA VAL A 167 15.44 0.32 -10.01
C VAL A 167 14.40 -0.70 -9.54
N GLY A 168 14.65 -1.29 -8.38
CA GLY A 168 13.67 -2.06 -7.65
C GLY A 168 12.71 -1.18 -6.83
N MET A 169 11.63 -1.80 -6.36
CA MET A 169 10.64 -1.17 -5.50
C MET A 169 10.42 -2.02 -4.24
N LEU A 170 10.20 -1.34 -3.11
CA LEU A 170 9.72 -1.91 -1.85
C LEU A 170 8.51 -1.11 -1.35
N ASP A 171 7.40 -1.80 -1.09
CA ASP A 171 6.17 -1.18 -0.57
C ASP A 171 5.81 -1.84 0.76
N LEU A 172 5.80 -1.06 1.85
CA LEU A 172 5.31 -1.55 3.13
C LEU A 172 3.89 -1.03 3.37
N GLY A 173 2.92 -1.86 3.03
CA GLY A 173 1.51 -1.62 3.35
C GLY A 173 1.15 -2.00 4.79
N GLY A 174 -0.13 -1.87 5.12
CA GLY A 174 -0.64 -2.27 6.46
C GLY A 174 -0.74 -3.78 6.64
N GLY A 175 -1.19 -4.51 5.60
CA GLY A 175 -1.44 -5.95 5.64
C GLY A 175 -0.44 -6.81 4.86
N SER A 176 0.32 -6.23 3.93
CA SER A 176 1.36 -6.91 3.16
C SER A 176 2.57 -5.99 2.95
N THR A 177 3.69 -6.60 2.58
CA THR A 177 4.84 -5.90 1.99
C THR A 177 5.17 -6.51 0.64
N GLN A 178 5.54 -5.67 -0.32
CA GLN A 178 5.81 -6.07 -1.70
C GLN A 178 7.24 -5.73 -2.08
N ILE A 179 7.81 -6.60 -2.91
CA ILE A 179 9.08 -6.39 -3.58
C ILE A 179 8.86 -6.62 -5.07
N ALA A 180 9.42 -5.74 -5.90
CA ALA A 180 9.55 -6.01 -7.33
C ALA A 180 10.83 -5.40 -7.91
N PHE A 181 11.50 -6.13 -8.79
CA PHE A 181 12.65 -5.63 -9.53
C PHE A 181 12.83 -6.43 -10.83
N LEU A 182 13.64 -5.90 -11.75
CA LEU A 182 14.03 -6.59 -12.98
C LEU A 182 15.34 -7.36 -12.72
N PRO A 183 15.33 -8.71 -12.68
CA PRO A 183 16.55 -9.50 -12.54
C PRO A 183 17.44 -9.33 -13.77
N ARG A 184 18.74 -9.24 -13.53
CA ARG A 184 19.82 -9.16 -14.52
C ARG A 184 20.67 -10.43 -14.55
N VAL A 185 20.65 -11.20 -13.47
CA VAL A 185 21.42 -12.44 -13.35
C VAL A 185 20.53 -13.64 -13.71
N GLU A 186 20.98 -14.45 -14.67
CA GLU A 186 20.27 -15.65 -15.12
C GLU A 186 20.01 -16.64 -13.96
N GLY A 187 20.94 -16.74 -13.01
CA GLY A 187 20.77 -17.53 -11.79
C GLY A 187 19.52 -17.16 -10.99
N THR A 188 19.16 -15.88 -10.90
CA THR A 188 17.92 -15.45 -10.22
C THR A 188 16.69 -15.89 -11.02
N LEU A 189 16.74 -15.80 -12.35
CA LEU A 189 15.64 -16.21 -13.22
C LEU A 189 15.37 -17.73 -13.16
N GLN A 190 16.41 -18.53 -12.93
CA GLN A 190 16.32 -19.99 -12.84
C GLN A 190 15.98 -20.47 -11.42
N ALA A 191 16.55 -19.83 -10.39
CA ALA A 191 16.37 -20.23 -8.99
C ALA A 191 15.10 -19.65 -8.34
N SER A 192 14.43 -18.68 -8.97
CA SER A 192 13.21 -18.08 -8.42
C SER A 192 12.09 -19.12 -8.29
N PRO A 193 11.37 -19.17 -7.15
CA PRO A 193 10.27 -20.12 -6.97
C PRO A 193 9.11 -19.85 -7.94
N PRO A 194 8.25 -20.85 -8.19
CA PRO A 194 7.01 -20.64 -8.94
C PRO A 194 6.19 -19.48 -8.37
N GLY A 195 5.71 -18.60 -9.25
CA GLY A 195 4.91 -17.42 -8.87
C GLY A 195 5.70 -16.17 -8.47
N TYR A 196 7.05 -16.24 -8.39
CA TYR A 196 7.89 -15.07 -8.12
C TYR A 196 8.30 -14.30 -9.38
N LEU A 197 8.16 -14.90 -10.56
CA LEU A 197 8.47 -14.24 -11.83
C LEU A 197 7.17 -13.90 -12.57
N THR A 198 7.01 -12.62 -12.91
CA THR A 198 5.85 -12.11 -13.66
C THR A 198 6.32 -11.54 -14.98
N ALA A 199 5.79 -12.06 -16.08
CA ALA A 199 6.04 -11.53 -17.41
C ALA A 199 4.98 -10.49 -17.77
N LEU A 200 5.41 -9.33 -18.28
CA LEU A 200 4.52 -8.28 -18.75
C LEU A 200 5.06 -7.68 -20.05
N ARG A 201 4.15 -7.30 -20.95
CA ARG A 201 4.50 -6.62 -22.20
C ARG A 201 4.03 -5.17 -22.15
N MET A 202 4.96 -4.23 -22.23
CA MET A 202 4.67 -2.80 -22.23
C MET A 202 5.66 -2.06 -23.13
N PHE A 203 5.22 -1.00 -23.82
CA PHE A 203 6.06 -0.17 -24.70
C PHE A 203 6.88 -0.99 -25.72
N ASN A 204 6.23 -2.00 -26.32
CA ASN A 204 6.82 -2.96 -27.24
C ASN A 204 8.02 -3.77 -26.68
N ARG A 205 8.07 -3.94 -25.35
CA ARG A 205 9.09 -4.74 -24.66
C ARG A 205 8.44 -5.74 -23.74
N THR A 206 9.10 -6.87 -23.58
CA THR A 206 8.72 -7.88 -22.59
C THR A 206 9.67 -7.77 -21.40
N TYR A 207 9.10 -7.59 -20.21
CA TYR A 207 9.83 -7.61 -18.96
C TYR A 207 9.48 -8.89 -18.21
N LYS A 208 10.48 -9.52 -17.60
CA LYS A 208 10.31 -10.65 -16.69
C LYS A 208 10.75 -10.19 -15.31
N LEU A 209 9.81 -9.67 -14.53
CA LEU A 209 10.09 -9.11 -13.22
C LEU A 209 10.11 -10.20 -12.15
N TYR A 210 11.03 -10.09 -11.21
CA TYR A 210 10.83 -10.69 -9.90
C TYR A 210 9.81 -9.83 -9.15
N SER A 211 8.70 -10.41 -8.74
CA SER A 211 7.68 -9.71 -7.96
C SER A 211 6.98 -10.67 -7.02
N TYR A 212 6.85 -10.26 -5.76
CA TYR A 212 6.13 -11.03 -4.77
C TYR A 212 5.52 -10.14 -3.69
N SER A 213 4.40 -10.60 -3.14
CA SER A 213 3.69 -9.95 -2.05
C SER A 213 3.62 -10.87 -0.83
N TYR A 214 4.24 -10.43 0.26
CA TYR A 214 4.21 -11.15 1.53
C TYR A 214 2.99 -10.74 2.35
N LEU A 215 1.87 -11.43 2.14
CA LEU A 215 0.63 -11.21 2.89
C LEU A 215 0.83 -11.55 4.38
N GLY A 216 0.28 -10.70 5.26
CA GLY A 216 0.44 -10.79 6.70
C GLY A 216 1.78 -10.25 7.21
N LEU A 217 2.67 -9.75 6.32
CA LEU A 217 3.93 -9.10 6.67
C LEU A 217 3.92 -7.58 6.46
N GLY A 218 2.74 -6.98 6.25
CA GLY A 218 2.58 -5.52 6.33
C GLY A 218 2.75 -5.03 7.76
N LEU A 219 2.94 -3.73 7.95
CA LEU A 219 3.33 -3.15 9.24
C LEU A 219 2.37 -3.53 10.39
N MET A 220 1.06 -3.50 10.15
CA MET A 220 0.07 -3.81 11.21
C MET A 220 -0.11 -5.31 11.43
N SER A 221 -0.22 -6.09 10.35
CA SER A 221 -0.35 -7.55 10.48
C SER A 221 0.90 -8.20 11.07
N ALA A 222 2.09 -7.73 10.69
CA ALA A 222 3.35 -8.18 11.30
C ALA A 222 3.41 -7.80 12.79
N ARG A 223 2.97 -6.59 13.15
CA ARG A 223 2.88 -6.17 14.56
C ARG A 223 1.97 -7.11 15.36
N LEU A 224 0.80 -7.46 14.85
CA LEU A 224 -0.09 -8.41 15.53
C LEU A 224 0.62 -9.76 15.76
N ALA A 225 1.30 -10.30 14.75
CA ALA A 225 2.05 -11.54 14.89
C ALA A 225 3.20 -11.44 15.91
N ILE A 226 3.93 -10.32 15.93
CA ILE A 226 5.01 -10.03 16.90
C ILE A 226 4.46 -9.92 18.33
N LEU A 227 3.22 -9.43 18.48
CA LEU A 227 2.52 -9.39 19.77
C LEU A 227 1.98 -10.78 20.18
N GLY A 228 2.02 -11.78 19.29
CA GLY A 228 1.52 -13.14 19.55
C GLY A 228 0.04 -13.34 19.22
N GLY A 229 -0.58 -12.41 18.47
CA GLY A 229 -1.95 -12.53 17.99
C GLY A 229 -2.05 -13.19 16.62
N VAL A 230 -3.29 -13.51 16.22
CA VAL A 230 -3.62 -14.08 14.91
C VAL A 230 -4.64 -13.18 14.22
N GLU A 231 -4.41 -12.87 12.94
CA GLU A 231 -5.25 -11.96 12.16
C GLU A 231 -6.72 -12.42 12.15
N GLY A 232 -7.64 -11.50 12.45
CA GLY A 232 -9.09 -11.77 12.47
C GLY A 232 -9.56 -12.70 13.60
N GLN A 233 -8.68 -13.06 14.55
CA GLN A 233 -9.02 -13.91 15.68
C GLN A 233 -8.84 -13.16 17.01
N PRO A 234 -9.87 -13.15 17.88
CA PRO A 234 -9.72 -12.74 19.27
C PRO A 234 -8.69 -13.59 20.00
N ALA A 235 -8.03 -13.01 21.01
CA ALA A 235 -7.18 -13.79 21.89
C ALA A 235 -8.02 -14.87 22.61
N LYS A 236 -7.56 -16.14 22.58
CA LYS A 236 -8.23 -17.25 23.28
C LYS A 236 -8.44 -16.88 24.75
N ASP A 237 -9.67 -17.05 25.23
CA ASP A 237 -10.08 -16.80 26.62
C ASP A 237 -9.78 -15.38 27.14
N GLY A 238 -9.69 -14.38 26.25
CA GLY A 238 -9.34 -13.01 26.62
C GLY A 238 -7.91 -12.83 27.14
N LYS A 239 -7.03 -13.80 26.83
CA LYS A 239 -5.64 -13.80 27.27
C LYS A 239 -4.89 -12.56 26.77
N GLU A 240 -4.11 -11.96 27.66
CA GLU A 240 -3.24 -10.83 27.33
C GLU A 240 -2.09 -11.27 26.41
N LEU A 241 -1.87 -10.49 25.36
CA LEU A 241 -0.76 -10.65 24.42
C LEU A 241 0.51 -10.00 25.01
N VAL A 242 1.43 -10.83 25.48
CA VAL A 242 2.69 -10.38 26.10
C VAL A 242 3.80 -10.40 25.07
N SER A 243 4.48 -9.25 24.88
CA SER A 243 5.54 -9.12 23.88
C SER A 243 6.82 -8.49 24.44
N PRO A 244 8.01 -9.00 24.05
CA PRO A 244 9.28 -8.34 24.37
C PRO A 244 9.50 -7.04 23.58
N CYS A 245 8.70 -6.77 22.55
CA CYS A 245 8.76 -5.56 21.73
C CYS A 245 8.03 -4.37 22.34
N LEU A 246 7.49 -4.51 23.56
CA LEU A 246 6.85 -3.44 24.33
C LEU A 246 7.62 -3.20 25.62
N SER A 247 7.59 -1.96 26.12
CA SER A 247 8.21 -1.59 27.41
C SER A 247 7.62 -2.46 28.55
N PRO A 248 8.41 -2.95 29.52
CA PRO A 248 7.91 -3.82 30.60
C PRO A 248 6.81 -3.20 31.47
N SER A 249 6.71 -1.88 31.50
CA SER A 249 5.67 -1.12 32.21
C SER A 249 4.41 -0.89 31.36
N PHE A 250 4.48 -1.15 30.06
CA PHE A 250 3.37 -0.92 29.14
C PHE A 250 2.27 -1.97 29.36
N LYS A 251 1.04 -1.48 29.53
CA LYS A 251 -0.20 -2.25 29.46
C LYS A 251 -1.25 -1.39 28.77
N GLY A 252 -1.99 -1.98 27.84
CA GLY A 252 -3.05 -1.26 27.16
C GLY A 252 -3.91 -2.13 26.27
N GLU A 253 -4.87 -1.49 25.63
CA GLU A 253 -5.72 -2.11 24.61
C GLU A 253 -5.31 -1.57 23.24
N TRP A 254 -5.33 -2.46 22.24
CA TRP A 254 -5.02 -2.13 20.86
C TRP A 254 -6.05 -2.77 19.93
N GLU A 255 -6.69 -1.95 19.12
CA GLU A 255 -7.69 -2.39 18.15
C GLU A 255 -7.04 -2.61 16.77
N HIS A 256 -7.24 -3.79 16.21
CA HIS A 256 -6.81 -4.14 14.86
C HIS A 256 -7.78 -5.13 14.23
N ALA A 257 -8.15 -4.90 12.96
CA ALA A 257 -9.08 -5.72 12.20
C ALA A 257 -10.39 -6.04 12.97
N GLU A 258 -11.01 -5.02 13.59
CA GLU A 258 -12.27 -5.12 14.36
C GLU A 258 -12.14 -5.94 15.66
N VAL A 259 -10.92 -6.32 16.05
CA VAL A 259 -10.64 -7.05 17.29
C VAL A 259 -9.86 -6.15 18.26
N THR A 260 -10.32 -6.09 19.51
CA THR A 260 -9.59 -5.41 20.59
C THR A 260 -8.72 -6.41 21.34
N TYR A 261 -7.41 -6.16 21.35
CA TYR A 261 -6.42 -6.98 22.02
C TYR A 261 -5.92 -6.27 23.28
N ARG A 262 -5.86 -7.01 24.40
CA ARG A 262 -5.10 -6.59 25.58
C ARG A 262 -3.64 -6.96 25.38
N VAL A 263 -2.76 -5.99 25.50
CA VAL A 263 -1.33 -6.11 25.19
C VAL A 263 -0.48 -5.59 26.34
N SER A 264 0.61 -6.30 26.66
CA SER A 264 1.55 -5.88 27.69
C SER A 264 3.00 -6.17 27.33
N GLY A 265 3.90 -5.43 27.97
CA GLY A 265 5.33 -5.67 27.88
C GLY A 265 5.78 -6.86 28.70
N GLN A 266 6.69 -7.65 28.12
CA GLN A 266 7.36 -8.72 28.85
C GLN A 266 8.23 -8.13 29.97
N LYS A 267 8.16 -8.72 31.16
CA LYS A 267 9.07 -8.36 32.27
C LYS A 267 10.51 -8.69 31.87
N ALA A 268 11.41 -7.71 31.96
CA ALA A 268 12.78 -7.86 31.48
C ALA A 268 13.59 -8.79 32.38
N VAL A 269 14.13 -9.86 31.79
CA VAL A 269 15.16 -10.75 32.39
C VAL A 269 16.49 -10.66 31.60
N ALA A 270 16.45 -10.02 30.42
CA ALA A 270 17.56 -9.84 29.48
C ALA A 270 17.37 -8.56 28.64
N SER A 271 18.23 -8.32 27.66
CA SER A 271 18.09 -7.21 26.70
C SER A 271 16.78 -7.32 25.92
N LEU A 272 15.86 -6.38 26.15
CA LEU A 272 14.56 -6.34 25.47
C LEU A 272 14.70 -6.20 23.94
N HIS A 273 15.73 -5.49 23.48
CA HIS A 273 16.00 -5.35 22.05
C HIS A 273 16.31 -6.71 21.41
N GLU A 274 17.16 -7.53 22.04
CA GLU A 274 17.52 -8.86 21.54
C GLU A 274 16.32 -9.80 21.54
N LEU A 275 15.52 -9.78 22.61
CA LEU A 275 14.29 -10.58 22.70
C LEU A 275 13.26 -10.15 21.63
N CYS A 276 13.12 -8.84 21.40
CA CYS A 276 12.26 -8.33 20.34
C CYS A 276 12.77 -8.72 18.96
N ALA A 277 14.08 -8.57 18.69
CA ALA A 277 14.69 -8.96 17.42
C ALA A 277 14.55 -10.47 17.15
N ALA A 278 14.69 -11.30 18.18
CA ALA A 278 14.45 -12.74 18.09
C ALA A 278 12.98 -13.05 17.76
N ARG A 279 12.03 -12.37 18.41
CA ARG A 279 10.59 -12.50 18.11
C ARG A 279 10.26 -12.08 16.68
N VAL A 280 10.83 -10.97 16.21
CA VAL A 280 10.66 -10.52 14.82
C VAL A 280 11.23 -11.57 13.85
N SER A 281 12.42 -12.11 14.15
CA SER A 281 13.05 -13.16 13.33
C SER A 281 12.21 -14.43 13.25
N GLU A 282 11.59 -14.85 14.36
CA GLU A 282 10.63 -15.96 14.40
C GLU A 282 9.44 -15.71 13.46
N VAL A 283 8.84 -14.52 13.52
CA VAL A 283 7.71 -14.13 12.65
C VAL A 283 8.08 -14.12 11.17
N LEU A 284 9.34 -13.83 10.82
CA LEU A 284 9.83 -13.78 9.44
C LEU A 284 10.39 -15.11 8.93
N GLN A 285 10.71 -16.05 9.82
CA GLN A 285 11.37 -17.31 9.50
C GLN A 285 10.57 -18.09 8.45
N ASN A 286 11.24 -18.54 7.38
CA ASN A 286 10.66 -19.29 6.27
C ASN A 286 9.51 -18.59 5.51
N ARG A 287 9.22 -17.32 5.78
CA ARG A 287 8.15 -16.57 5.11
C ARG A 287 8.64 -15.59 4.04
N VAL A 288 9.95 -15.31 4.01
CA VAL A 288 10.57 -14.39 3.07
C VAL A 288 11.59 -15.12 2.22
N HIS A 289 11.40 -15.09 0.90
CA HIS A 289 12.37 -15.64 -0.03
C HIS A 289 13.60 -14.72 -0.11
N ARG A 290 14.80 -15.33 -0.09
CA ARG A 290 16.07 -14.61 -0.16
C ARG A 290 16.72 -14.87 -1.51
N THR A 291 16.99 -13.81 -2.26
CA THR A 291 17.80 -13.87 -3.47
C THR A 291 19.00 -12.94 -3.30
N GLU A 292 20.18 -13.41 -3.69
CA GLU A 292 21.44 -12.69 -3.51
C GLU A 292 21.51 -11.42 -4.37
N GLU A 293 20.84 -11.41 -5.52
CA GLU A 293 20.84 -10.28 -6.44
C GLU A 293 20.25 -9.00 -5.83
N VAL A 294 19.35 -9.12 -4.85
CA VAL A 294 18.78 -7.96 -4.14
C VAL A 294 19.85 -7.08 -3.50
N LYS A 295 21.02 -7.62 -3.15
CA LYS A 295 22.15 -6.84 -2.59
C LYS A 295 22.79 -5.89 -3.60
N HIS A 296 22.52 -6.07 -4.89
CA HIS A 296 23.13 -5.34 -6.00
C HIS A 296 22.11 -4.53 -6.81
N VAL A 297 20.89 -4.36 -6.29
CA VAL A 297 19.82 -3.60 -6.91
C VAL A 297 19.53 -2.37 -6.04
N ASP A 298 19.45 -1.20 -6.68
CA ASP A 298 18.98 0.02 -6.02
C ASP A 298 17.46 -0.03 -5.86
N PHE A 299 16.95 0.28 -4.67
CA PHE A 299 15.51 0.25 -4.36
C PHE A 299 14.96 1.61 -3.96
N TYR A 300 13.76 1.91 -4.46
CA TYR A 300 12.89 2.92 -3.84
C TYR A 300 11.96 2.23 -2.84
N ALA A 301 11.96 2.70 -1.60
CA ALA A 301 11.09 2.20 -0.54
C ALA A 301 10.08 3.28 -0.15
N PHE A 302 8.78 2.95 -0.18
CA PHE A 302 7.70 3.91 0.07
C PHE A 302 6.63 3.35 1.01
N SER A 303 5.53 4.08 1.18
CA SER A 303 4.49 3.82 2.18
C SER A 303 5.07 3.82 3.60
N TYR A 304 4.82 2.79 4.41
CA TYR A 304 5.31 2.79 5.80
C TYR A 304 6.83 2.71 5.93
N TYR A 305 7.57 2.27 4.90
CA TYR A 305 9.03 2.42 4.93
C TYR A 305 9.42 3.89 5.04
N TYR A 306 8.78 4.75 4.25
CA TYR A 306 9.01 6.20 4.28
C TYR A 306 8.40 6.84 5.52
N ASP A 307 7.12 6.58 5.82
CA ASP A 307 6.41 7.24 6.93
C ASP A 307 7.11 7.01 8.28
N LEU A 308 7.65 5.80 8.52
CA LEU A 308 8.38 5.48 9.75
C LEU A 308 9.77 6.12 9.79
N ALA A 309 10.50 6.11 8.67
CA ALA A 309 11.82 6.72 8.60
C ALA A 309 11.75 8.25 8.77
N ALA A 310 10.81 8.89 8.07
CA ALA A 310 10.58 10.33 8.14
C ALA A 310 10.07 10.79 9.51
N GLY A 311 9.37 9.93 10.26
CA GLY A 311 8.86 10.26 11.59
C GLY A 311 9.90 10.25 12.71
N VAL A 312 11.10 9.71 12.46
CA VAL A 312 12.20 9.62 13.45
C VAL A 312 13.28 10.69 13.22
N GLY A 313 13.32 11.31 12.02
CA GLY A 313 14.20 12.44 11.67
C GLY A 313 13.57 13.80 11.95
#